data_AF-A0A2M8AZJ9-F1
#
_entry.id   AF-A0A2M8AZJ9-F1
#
_cell.length_a   1.000
_cell.length_b   1.000
_cell.length_c   1.000
_cell.angle_alpha   90.00
_cell.angle_beta   90.00
_cell.angle_gamma   90.00
#
_symmetry.space_group_name_H-M   'P 1'
#
loop_
_entity.id
_entity.type
_entity.pdbx_description
1 polymer ?
#
loop_
_entity_poly.entity_id
_entity_poly.type
_entity_poly.pdbx_seq_one_letter_code
_entity_poly.pdbx_strand_id
1 'polypeptide(L)'
;RKKAGSSDNKTNAFFDWVPAGDVAETRNIVNRDACSKSHGDSKLHRGYAIELCVGCHNKNSFDPFTGTGTPTLATTDTALPGSSSVILERLVHKVHMGKNLVNGYSINGEDYSTLEYPSGVMSSGTTPNPSNCAVCHDESNAAMTDAANWRTTPTASACGTCHDSGAALGHIAQESVGYETCTVCHGVGKALNVPAAHGLQ
;
A
#
# COMPACT_ATOMS: atom_id res chain seq x y z
N ARG A 1 -15.44 34.15 -0.10
CA ARG A 1 -14.55 34.70 0.96
C ARG A 1 -13.20 34.00 0.87
N LYS A 2 -12.18 34.63 0.28
CA LYS A 2 -10.79 34.12 0.29
C LYS A 2 -10.28 34.27 1.73
N LYS A 3 -10.06 33.16 2.45
CA LYS A 3 -9.38 33.22 3.74
C LYS A 3 -7.91 33.58 3.48
N ALA A 4 -7.41 34.53 4.26
CA ALA A 4 -6.01 34.89 4.34
C ALA A 4 -5.14 33.63 4.54
N GLY A 5 -3.95 33.65 3.96
CA GLY A 5 -3.04 32.52 3.84
C GLY A 5 -2.85 31.77 5.15
N SER A 6 -3.42 30.57 5.22
CA SER A 6 -2.84 29.51 6.03
C SER A 6 -1.54 29.14 5.31
N SER A 7 -0.39 29.51 5.87
CA SER A 7 0.84 28.79 5.56
C SER A 7 0.59 27.35 5.99
N ASP A 8 0.21 26.51 5.03
CA ASP A 8 0.17 25.07 5.26
C ASP A 8 1.62 24.66 5.48
N ASN A 9 2.02 24.47 6.74
CA ASN A 9 3.32 23.93 7.05
C ASN A 9 3.34 22.54 6.39
N LYS A 10 4.14 22.37 5.34
CA LYS A 10 4.25 21.14 4.52
C LYS A 10 4.91 19.98 5.29
N THR A 11 4.55 19.80 6.55
CA THR A 11 5.20 18.90 7.48
C THR A 11 4.16 18.38 8.46
N ASN A 12 4.21 17.09 8.77
CA ASN A 12 3.62 16.55 9.98
C ASN A 12 4.75 16.10 10.91
N ALA A 13 4.55 16.23 12.21
CA ALA A 13 5.44 15.64 13.20
C ALA A 13 4.88 14.28 13.64
N PHE A 14 5.76 13.32 13.89
CA PHE A 14 5.45 12.01 14.43
C PHE A 14 6.56 11.60 15.40
N PHE A 15 6.23 10.73 16.35
CA PHE A 15 7.18 10.22 17.33
C PHE A 15 6.68 8.86 17.84
N ASP A 16 7.51 7.84 17.68
CA ASP A 16 7.25 6.52 18.23
C ASP A 16 7.80 6.45 19.65
N TRP A 17 6.98 5.97 20.58
CA TRP A 17 7.35 5.91 21.99
C TRP A 17 6.66 4.73 22.68
N VAL A 18 7.32 4.22 23.73
CA VAL A 18 6.73 3.24 24.64
C VAL A 18 6.46 3.94 25.98
N PRO A 19 5.27 3.78 26.58
CA PRO A 19 4.97 4.36 27.90
C PRO A 19 5.95 4.02 29.01
N ALA A 20 6.53 2.82 28.97
CA ALA A 20 7.54 2.38 29.92
C ALA A 20 8.92 3.05 29.73
N GLY A 21 9.14 3.78 28.62
CA GLY A 21 10.42 4.40 28.28
C GLY A 21 11.37 3.51 27.49
N ASP A 22 10.97 2.28 27.18
CA ASP A 22 11.73 1.37 26.30
C ASP A 22 11.79 1.89 24.85
N VAL A 23 12.72 1.34 24.07
CA VAL A 23 12.82 1.63 22.63
C VAL A 23 11.57 1.10 21.93
N ALA A 24 10.90 1.96 21.17
CA ALA A 24 9.73 1.56 20.40
C ALA A 24 10.12 0.63 19.25
N GLU A 25 9.34 -0.42 19.06
CA GLU A 25 9.36 -1.18 17.81
C GLU A 25 8.86 -0.28 16.67
N THR A 26 9.51 -0.37 15.51
CA THR A 26 9.18 0.44 14.34
C THR A 26 8.75 -0.45 13.17
N ARG A 27 8.08 0.17 12.19
CA ARG A 27 7.77 -0.47 10.90
C ARG A 27 7.96 0.54 9.77
N ASN A 28 9.21 0.91 9.55
CA ASN A 28 9.62 1.99 8.64
C ASN A 28 9.90 1.43 7.25
N ILE A 29 8.84 1.30 6.43
CA ILE A 29 8.90 0.62 5.12
C ILE A 29 9.05 1.60 3.95
N VAL A 30 8.28 2.70 3.96
CA VAL A 30 8.28 3.71 2.90
C VAL A 30 8.26 5.09 3.52
N ASN A 31 8.89 6.05 2.86
CA ASN A 31 8.89 7.44 3.29
C ASN A 31 8.17 8.35 2.29
N ARG A 32 7.91 9.59 2.71
CA ARG A 32 7.25 10.57 1.86
C ARG A 32 8.05 10.90 0.59
N ASP A 33 9.37 10.95 0.67
CA ASP A 33 10.21 11.37 -0.45
C ASP A 33 10.02 10.48 -1.68
N ALA A 34 9.80 9.18 -1.46
CA ALA A 34 9.48 8.24 -2.53
C ALA A 34 8.19 8.61 -3.27
N CYS A 35 7.15 9.06 -2.56
CA CYS A 35 5.90 9.54 -3.17
C CYS A 35 6.09 10.88 -3.90
N SER A 36 6.92 11.76 -3.33
CA SER A 36 7.18 13.10 -3.88
C SER A 36 7.88 13.05 -5.24
N LYS A 37 8.50 11.91 -5.62
CA LYS A 37 9.04 11.67 -6.97
C LYS A 37 7.98 11.88 -8.07
N SER A 38 6.70 11.60 -7.79
CA SER A 38 5.59 11.77 -8.75
C SER A 38 4.51 12.74 -8.27
N HIS A 39 4.28 12.84 -6.96
CA HIS A 39 3.25 13.72 -6.39
C HIS A 39 3.79 15.10 -5.98
N GLY A 40 5.11 15.32 -6.07
CA GLY A 40 5.77 16.49 -5.50
C GLY A 40 5.39 16.69 -4.02
N ASP A 41 5.39 17.96 -3.59
CA ASP A 41 4.98 18.33 -2.23
C ASP A 41 3.45 18.42 -2.05
N SER A 42 2.66 17.71 -2.86
CA SER A 42 1.20 17.81 -2.81
C SER A 42 0.64 17.24 -1.52
N LYS A 43 -0.23 17.99 -0.83
CA LYS A 43 -0.92 17.45 0.33
C LYS A 43 -1.89 16.35 -0.08
N LEU A 44 -1.74 15.16 0.50
CA LEU A 44 -2.69 14.06 0.33
C LEU A 44 -3.70 14.13 1.48
N HIS A 45 -4.85 14.77 1.21
CA HIS A 45 -5.87 15.12 2.19
C HIS A 45 -5.32 15.96 3.37
N ARG A 46 -4.96 15.28 4.46
CA ARG A 46 -4.49 15.90 5.72
C ARG A 46 -3.01 15.66 5.99
N GLY A 47 -2.33 14.89 5.15
CA GLY A 47 -0.96 14.44 5.40
C GLY A 47 0.07 14.80 4.34
N TYR A 48 1.25 15.10 4.86
CA TYR A 48 2.53 15.21 4.18
C TYR A 48 3.48 14.08 4.61
N ALA A 49 3.30 13.46 5.78
CA ALA A 49 4.12 12.35 6.27
C ALA A 49 3.37 11.00 6.18
N ILE A 50 4.07 9.92 5.85
CA ILE A 50 3.48 8.57 5.74
C ILE A 50 2.96 8.08 7.10
N GLU A 51 3.64 8.47 8.16
CA GLU A 51 3.37 8.14 9.56
C GLU A 51 1.98 8.66 9.98
N LEU A 52 1.58 9.82 9.48
CA LEU A 52 0.21 10.32 9.68
C LEU A 52 -0.80 9.50 8.87
N CYS A 53 -0.45 9.11 7.64
CA CYS A 53 -1.33 8.29 6.79
C CYS A 53 -1.63 6.95 7.49
N VAL A 54 -0.62 6.22 7.96
CA VAL A 54 -0.80 4.92 8.63
C VAL A 54 -1.53 5.03 9.97
N GLY A 55 -1.41 6.17 10.67
CA GLY A 55 -2.18 6.42 11.89
C GLY A 55 -3.70 6.34 11.65
N CYS A 56 -4.17 6.86 10.52
CA CYS A 56 -5.58 6.81 10.12
C CYS A 56 -5.92 5.61 9.22
N HIS A 57 -5.02 5.19 8.34
CA HIS A 57 -5.21 4.10 7.37
C HIS A 57 -4.55 2.81 7.87
N ASN A 58 -5.07 2.32 8.98
CA ASN A 58 -4.62 1.10 9.63
C ASN A 58 -5.61 -0.06 9.40
N LYS A 59 -5.31 -1.23 9.97
CA LYS A 59 -6.12 -2.46 9.85
C LYS A 59 -7.55 -2.35 10.37
N ASN A 60 -7.86 -1.34 11.17
CA ASN A 60 -9.18 -1.10 11.77
C ASN A 60 -9.95 0.03 11.06
N SER A 61 -9.49 0.45 9.87
CA SER A 61 -10.09 1.55 9.13
C SER A 61 -10.82 1.01 7.90
N PHE A 62 -12.09 1.42 7.76
CA PHE A 62 -12.98 0.93 6.72
C PHE A 62 -13.74 2.07 6.05
N ASP A 63 -14.04 1.89 4.77
CA ASP A 63 -14.92 2.75 4.00
C ASP A 63 -16.36 2.24 4.10
N PRO A 64 -17.29 3.01 4.70
CA PRO A 64 -18.68 2.60 4.84
C PRO A 64 -19.51 2.80 3.56
N PHE A 65 -18.93 3.40 2.50
CA PHE A 65 -19.66 3.76 1.29
C PHE A 65 -19.43 2.80 0.11
N THR A 66 -18.50 1.85 0.24
CA THR A 66 -18.25 0.85 -0.81
C THR A 66 -18.79 -0.52 -0.46
N GLY A 67 -19.92 -0.87 -1.10
CA GLY A 67 -20.51 -2.21 -1.10
C GLY A 67 -22.05 -2.19 -1.23
N THR A 68 -22.60 -3.15 -1.97
CA THR A 68 -24.03 -3.51 -1.94
C THR A 68 -24.15 -4.95 -1.42
N GLY A 69 -24.48 -5.16 -0.14
CA GLY A 69 -24.71 -6.51 0.39
C GLY A 69 -24.67 -6.65 1.91
N THR A 70 -25.42 -7.63 2.43
CA THR A 70 -25.37 -8.09 3.84
C THR A 70 -24.09 -8.86 4.06
N PRO A 71 -23.37 -8.65 5.16
CA PRO A 71 -21.95 -8.69 4.95
C PRO A 71 -21.24 -9.75 5.78
N THR A 72 -20.26 -10.38 5.16
CA THR A 72 -19.58 -11.59 5.64
C THR A 72 -18.08 -11.36 5.66
N LEU A 73 -17.46 -11.76 6.77
CA LEU A 73 -16.02 -11.70 6.97
C LEU A 73 -15.35 -12.71 6.03
N ALA A 74 -14.60 -12.26 5.03
CA ALA A 74 -13.68 -13.13 4.31
C ALA A 74 -12.36 -13.17 5.09
N THR A 75 -11.80 -14.35 5.30
CA THR A 75 -10.61 -14.59 6.14
C THR A 75 -9.34 -13.86 5.70
N THR A 76 -9.39 -13.11 4.60
CA THR A 76 -8.29 -12.33 4.02
C THR A 76 -8.48 -10.81 4.10
N ASP A 77 -9.61 -10.30 4.61
CA ASP A 77 -9.86 -8.87 4.80
C ASP A 77 -10.62 -8.67 6.12
N THR A 78 -9.97 -8.09 7.13
CA THR A 78 -10.56 -7.84 8.46
C THR A 78 -11.57 -6.69 8.43
N ALA A 79 -12.41 -6.59 7.39
CA ALA A 79 -13.35 -5.51 7.17
C ALA A 79 -14.70 -5.72 7.85
N LEU A 80 -15.26 -4.62 8.38
CA LEU A 80 -16.60 -4.61 8.94
C LEU A 80 -17.61 -5.03 7.88
N PRO A 81 -18.69 -5.69 8.30
CA PRO A 81 -19.70 -6.05 7.36
C PRO A 81 -20.28 -4.83 6.59
N GLY A 82 -20.13 -4.79 5.25
CA GLY A 82 -20.71 -3.78 4.36
C GLY A 82 -19.74 -2.65 4.05
N SER A 83 -18.47 -2.86 4.37
CA SER A 83 -17.38 -1.92 4.19
C SER A 83 -16.20 -2.57 3.50
N SER A 84 -15.37 -1.77 2.85
CA SER A 84 -14.07 -2.19 2.34
C SER A 84 -12.95 -1.65 3.23
N SER A 85 -11.89 -2.43 3.46
CA SER A 85 -10.71 -1.92 4.17
C SER A 85 -10.08 -0.75 3.45
N VAL A 86 -9.64 0.25 4.23
CA VAL A 86 -8.87 1.42 3.76
C VAL A 86 -7.48 1.44 4.38
N ILE A 87 -6.96 0.27 4.77
CA ILE A 87 -5.56 0.12 5.18
C ILE A 87 -4.62 0.64 4.08
N LEU A 88 -3.54 1.32 4.49
CA LEU A 88 -2.72 2.11 3.56
C LEU A 88 -2.18 1.31 2.37
N GLU A 89 -1.67 0.10 2.61
CA GLU A 89 -1.16 -0.80 1.54
C GLU A 89 -2.22 -1.09 0.47
N ARG A 90 -3.48 -1.32 0.88
CA ARG A 90 -4.58 -1.56 -0.04
C ARG A 90 -4.90 -0.33 -0.87
N LEU A 91 -5.00 0.83 -0.24
CA LEU A 91 -5.28 2.09 -0.93
C LEU A 91 -4.21 2.39 -1.98
N VAL A 92 -2.94 2.43 -1.53
CA VAL A 92 -1.81 2.82 -2.36
C VAL A 92 -1.70 1.86 -3.53
N HIS A 93 -1.65 0.55 -3.29
CA HIS A 93 -1.49 -0.39 -4.39
C HIS A 93 -2.67 -0.37 -5.37
N LYS A 94 -3.92 -0.38 -4.89
CA LYS A 94 -5.09 -0.42 -5.80
C LYS A 94 -5.24 0.84 -6.64
N VAL A 95 -5.03 2.03 -6.07
CA VAL A 95 -5.07 3.30 -6.82
C VAL A 95 -4.00 3.33 -7.91
N HIS A 96 -2.80 2.82 -7.61
CA HIS A 96 -1.70 2.80 -8.58
C HIS A 96 -1.82 1.66 -9.62
N MET A 97 -2.53 0.58 -9.30
CA MET A 97 -2.88 -0.44 -10.28
C MET A 97 -3.98 0.04 -11.23
N GLY A 98 -5.01 0.70 -10.69
CA GLY A 98 -6.11 1.32 -11.45
C GLY A 98 -6.65 0.39 -12.54
N LYS A 99 -6.49 0.80 -13.81
CA LYS A 99 -6.96 0.05 -15.00
C LYS A 99 -6.40 -1.36 -15.17
N ASN A 100 -5.32 -1.68 -14.46
CA ASN A 100 -4.70 -3.01 -14.51
C ASN A 100 -5.29 -3.99 -13.49
N LEU A 101 -6.24 -3.55 -12.65
CA LEU A 101 -7.00 -4.43 -11.76
C LEU A 101 -8.05 -5.22 -12.55
N VAL A 102 -8.25 -6.47 -12.19
CA VAL A 102 -9.28 -7.33 -12.79
C VAL A 102 -10.68 -6.95 -12.29
N ASN A 103 -10.81 -6.63 -11.01
CA ASN A 103 -12.10 -6.33 -10.38
C ASN A 103 -12.33 -4.82 -10.18
N GLY A 104 -11.42 -3.98 -10.68
CA GLY A 104 -11.46 -2.54 -10.45
C GLY A 104 -11.25 -2.15 -8.99
N TYR A 105 -11.42 -0.86 -8.71
CA TYR A 105 -11.32 -0.31 -7.37
C TYR A 105 -12.17 0.96 -7.20
N SER A 106 -12.99 0.96 -6.16
CA SER A 106 -13.76 2.13 -5.74
C SER A 106 -13.58 2.36 -4.24
N ILE A 107 -13.65 3.61 -3.81
CA ILE A 107 -13.61 4.03 -2.41
C ILE A 107 -14.36 5.36 -2.25
N ASN A 108 -15.08 5.52 -1.15
CA ASN A 108 -15.85 6.73 -0.83
C ASN A 108 -16.88 7.09 -1.93
N GLY A 109 -17.48 6.07 -2.57
CA GLY A 109 -18.42 6.24 -3.68
C GLY A 109 -17.80 6.70 -5.01
N GLU A 110 -16.48 6.83 -5.08
CA GLU A 110 -15.75 7.22 -6.29
C GLU A 110 -15.06 6.00 -6.93
N ASP A 111 -15.04 5.96 -8.26
CA ASP A 111 -14.40 4.90 -9.04
C ASP A 111 -13.00 5.29 -9.50
N TYR A 112 -12.01 4.49 -9.10
CA TYR A 112 -10.59 4.66 -9.44
C TYR A 112 -10.10 3.60 -10.44
N SER A 113 -11.00 2.75 -10.96
CA SER A 113 -10.67 1.67 -11.88
C SER A 113 -10.10 2.13 -13.22
N THR A 114 -10.27 3.40 -13.57
CA THR A 114 -9.74 3.96 -14.82
C THR A 114 -8.41 4.69 -14.67
N LEU A 115 -7.92 4.85 -13.43
CA LEU A 115 -6.64 5.48 -13.19
C LEU A 115 -5.51 4.71 -13.87
N GLU A 116 -4.58 5.46 -14.42
CA GLU A 116 -3.40 4.92 -15.07
C GLU A 116 -2.16 5.33 -14.29
N TYR A 117 -1.35 4.34 -13.92
CA TYR A 117 -0.02 4.60 -13.42
C TYR A 117 0.75 5.43 -14.45
N PRO A 118 1.49 6.49 -14.05
CA PRO A 118 2.12 7.40 -14.99
C PRO A 118 2.86 6.66 -16.11
N SER A 119 2.41 6.86 -17.35
CA SER A 119 3.02 6.29 -18.54
C SER A 119 3.91 7.33 -19.25
N GLY A 120 5.02 6.87 -19.83
CA GLY A 120 6.04 7.72 -20.46
C GLY A 120 7.45 7.41 -19.94
N VAL A 121 8.48 7.78 -20.70
CA VAL A 121 9.88 7.67 -20.26
C VAL A 121 10.13 8.80 -19.26
N MET A 122 10.36 8.49 -17.99
CA MET A 122 10.82 9.52 -17.04
C MET A 122 12.20 10.01 -17.45
N SER A 123 12.68 11.12 -16.89
CA SER A 123 14.06 11.60 -17.15
C SER A 123 15.15 10.56 -16.82
N SER A 124 14.81 9.54 -16.03
CA SER A 124 15.61 8.36 -15.73
C SER A 124 15.69 7.31 -16.86
N GLY A 125 15.02 7.51 -18.00
CA GLY A 125 15.07 6.60 -19.14
C GLY A 125 14.21 5.33 -19.00
N THR A 126 13.48 5.17 -17.89
CA THR A 126 12.64 3.99 -17.61
C THR A 126 11.16 4.36 -17.66
N THR A 127 10.33 3.51 -18.28
CA THR A 127 8.87 3.62 -18.20
C THR A 127 8.40 3.17 -16.81
N PRO A 128 7.73 4.03 -16.02
CA PRO A 128 7.17 3.62 -14.74
C PRO A 128 6.18 2.47 -14.94
N ASN A 129 6.30 1.46 -14.09
CA ASN A 129 5.43 0.28 -14.08
C ASN A 129 4.99 0.06 -12.63
N PRO A 130 3.70 -0.20 -12.36
CA PRO A 130 3.26 -0.55 -11.01
C PRO A 130 3.94 -1.81 -10.44
N SER A 131 4.57 -2.66 -11.27
CA SER A 131 5.43 -3.76 -10.80
C SER A 131 6.80 -3.30 -10.30
N ASN A 132 7.20 -2.04 -10.53
CA ASN A 132 8.47 -1.50 -10.04
C ASN A 132 8.34 -1.03 -8.58
N CYS A 133 8.37 -1.99 -7.66
CA CYS A 133 8.22 -1.77 -6.23
C CYS A 133 9.21 -0.73 -5.67
N ALA A 134 10.43 -0.68 -6.21
CA ALA A 134 11.52 0.20 -5.76
C ALA A 134 11.25 1.70 -5.97
N VAL A 135 10.23 2.08 -6.76
CA VAL A 135 9.79 3.47 -6.86
C VAL A 135 9.35 4.00 -5.48
N CYS A 136 8.62 3.18 -4.73
CA CYS A 136 8.11 3.49 -3.40
C CYS A 136 8.91 2.83 -2.27
N HIS A 137 9.31 1.57 -2.46
CA HIS A 137 10.09 0.79 -1.50
C HIS A 137 11.59 1.00 -1.69
N ASP A 138 12.07 2.15 -1.25
CA ASP A 138 13.45 2.58 -1.43
C ASP A 138 14.38 1.97 -0.37
N GLU A 139 14.93 0.78 -0.66
CA GLU A 139 15.90 0.09 0.21
C GLU A 139 17.25 0.84 0.33
N SER A 140 17.51 1.88 -0.47
CA SER A 140 18.71 2.71 -0.33
C SER A 140 18.60 3.75 0.78
N ASN A 141 17.39 4.01 1.27
CA ASN A 141 17.15 4.96 2.33
C ASN A 141 17.43 4.33 3.71
N ALA A 142 18.52 4.74 4.35
CA ALA A 142 18.94 4.24 5.65
C ALA A 142 17.91 4.47 6.79
N ALA A 143 16.99 5.43 6.65
CA ALA A 143 15.91 5.64 7.62
C ALA A 143 14.80 4.59 7.51
N MET A 144 14.65 3.95 6.35
CA MET A 144 13.64 2.91 6.10
C MET A 144 14.21 1.53 6.43
N THR A 145 14.40 1.27 7.71
CA THR A 145 14.99 0.03 8.24
C THR A 145 14.25 -1.24 7.82
N ASP A 146 12.96 -1.12 7.52
CA ASP A 146 12.07 -2.21 7.14
C ASP A 146 11.69 -2.16 5.65
N ALA A 147 12.42 -1.38 4.84
CA ALA A 147 12.13 -1.19 3.42
C ALA A 147 11.96 -2.52 2.69
N ALA A 148 12.81 -3.52 2.97
CA ALA A 148 12.80 -4.83 2.31
C ALA A 148 11.54 -5.69 2.58
N ASN A 149 10.61 -5.24 3.43
CA ASN A 149 9.40 -5.99 3.76
C ASN A 149 8.53 -6.32 2.54
N TRP A 150 8.56 -5.49 1.49
CA TRP A 150 7.80 -5.77 0.25
C TRP A 150 8.18 -7.10 -0.41
N ARG A 151 9.43 -7.56 -0.25
CA ARG A 151 9.93 -8.82 -0.83
C ARG A 151 10.23 -9.91 0.19
N THR A 152 10.32 -9.57 1.48
CA THR A 152 10.63 -10.54 2.55
C THR A 152 9.41 -10.98 3.34
N THR A 153 8.34 -10.19 3.33
CA THR A 153 7.12 -10.42 4.10
C THR A 153 5.88 -10.37 3.19
N PRO A 154 5.76 -11.28 2.20
CA PRO A 154 4.54 -11.42 1.41
C PRO A 154 3.37 -11.86 2.30
N THR A 155 2.22 -11.23 2.13
CA THR A 155 1.00 -11.48 2.91
C THR A 155 -0.22 -11.42 2.01
N ALA A 156 -1.28 -12.15 2.36
CA ALA A 156 -2.55 -12.09 1.63
C ALA A 156 -3.09 -10.66 1.49
N SER A 157 -3.02 -9.86 2.55
CA SER A 157 -3.57 -8.49 2.59
C SER A 157 -2.90 -7.56 1.59
N ALA A 158 -1.59 -7.70 1.39
CA ALA A 158 -0.81 -6.89 0.47
C ALA A 158 -0.81 -7.45 -0.96
N CYS A 159 -0.68 -8.76 -1.17
CA CYS A 159 -0.58 -9.34 -2.51
C CYS A 159 -1.92 -9.27 -3.26
N GLY A 160 -3.03 -9.50 -2.57
CA GLY A 160 -4.39 -9.44 -3.13
C GLY A 160 -4.84 -8.03 -3.55
N THR A 161 -4.03 -6.99 -3.28
CA THR A 161 -4.35 -5.63 -3.73
C THR A 161 -4.18 -5.48 -5.23
N CYS A 162 -3.13 -6.08 -5.79
CA CYS A 162 -2.82 -6.07 -7.22
C CYS A 162 -3.22 -7.38 -7.90
N HIS A 163 -3.04 -8.51 -7.22
CA HIS A 163 -3.40 -9.84 -7.71
C HIS A 163 -4.85 -10.18 -7.34
N ASP A 164 -5.80 -9.49 -7.97
CA ASP A 164 -7.21 -9.54 -7.60
C ASP A 164 -8.07 -10.47 -8.48
N SER A 165 -7.47 -11.19 -9.43
CA SER A 165 -8.22 -12.20 -10.21
C SER A 165 -8.73 -13.34 -9.32
N GLY A 166 -9.85 -13.98 -9.71
CA GLY A 166 -10.40 -15.10 -8.93
C GLY A 166 -9.41 -16.25 -8.73
N ALA A 167 -8.58 -16.56 -9.73
CA ALA A 167 -7.54 -17.58 -9.62
C ALA A 167 -6.44 -17.19 -8.62
N ALA A 168 -5.99 -15.93 -8.66
CA ALA A 168 -4.97 -15.44 -7.74
C ALA A 168 -5.49 -15.38 -6.29
N LEU A 169 -6.70 -14.86 -6.09
CA LEU A 169 -7.33 -14.81 -4.77
C LEU A 169 -7.59 -16.21 -4.20
N GLY A 170 -7.97 -17.17 -5.06
CA GLY A 170 -8.09 -18.57 -4.67
C GLY A 170 -6.77 -19.17 -4.18
N HIS A 171 -5.67 -18.93 -4.91
CA HIS A 171 -4.33 -19.34 -4.50
C HIS A 171 -3.90 -18.69 -3.18
N ILE A 172 -4.05 -17.36 -3.06
CA ILE A 172 -3.70 -16.61 -1.84
C ILE A 172 -4.46 -17.18 -0.63
N ALA A 173 -5.77 -17.45 -0.77
CA ALA A 173 -6.57 -17.99 0.31
C ALA A 173 -6.10 -19.39 0.77
N GLN A 174 -5.62 -20.24 -0.14
CA GLN A 174 -5.09 -21.56 0.19
C GLN A 174 -3.80 -21.48 1.01
N GLU A 175 -2.95 -20.51 0.72
CA GLU A 175 -1.65 -20.31 1.38
C GLU A 175 -1.71 -19.42 2.63
N SER A 176 -2.91 -19.04 3.05
CA SER A 176 -3.13 -18.14 4.20
C SER A 176 -4.02 -18.77 5.28
N VAL A 177 -4.18 -20.10 5.27
CA VAL A 177 -5.00 -20.82 6.24
C VAL A 177 -4.25 -20.97 7.56
N GLY A 178 -4.57 -20.11 8.53
CA GLY A 178 -4.01 -20.12 9.89
C GLY A 178 -2.64 -19.44 10.00
N TYR A 179 -1.82 -19.47 8.95
CA TYR A 179 -0.54 -18.78 8.85
C TYR A 179 -0.25 -18.37 7.40
N GLU A 180 0.62 -17.39 7.21
CA GLU A 180 1.14 -16.99 5.89
C GLU A 180 2.28 -17.93 5.46
N THR A 181 2.04 -18.79 4.47
CA THR A 181 3.07 -19.69 3.91
C THR A 181 3.73 -19.14 2.65
N CYS A 182 3.37 -17.92 2.26
CA CYS A 182 3.82 -17.24 1.04
C CYS A 182 5.35 -17.29 0.82
N THR A 183 6.15 -17.12 1.89
CA THR A 183 7.62 -17.08 1.82
C THR A 183 8.25 -18.41 1.43
N VAL A 184 7.54 -19.53 1.55
CA VAL A 184 8.02 -20.85 1.13
C VAL A 184 8.35 -20.85 -0.37
N CYS A 185 7.53 -20.17 -1.17
CA CYS A 185 7.65 -20.10 -2.64
C CYS A 185 8.05 -18.71 -3.15
N HIS A 186 7.55 -17.64 -2.51
CA HIS A 186 7.79 -16.26 -2.91
C HIS A 186 8.87 -15.54 -2.09
N GLY A 187 9.52 -16.25 -1.15
CA GLY A 187 10.63 -15.70 -0.37
C GLY A 187 11.89 -15.46 -1.20
N VAL A 188 12.78 -14.61 -0.69
CA VAL A 188 14.08 -14.33 -1.31
C VAL A 188 14.89 -15.61 -1.51
N GLY A 189 15.50 -15.76 -2.68
CA GLY A 189 16.29 -16.95 -3.05
C GLY A 189 15.45 -18.13 -3.58
N LYS A 190 14.12 -18.01 -3.64
CA LYS A 190 13.25 -18.98 -4.31
C LYS A 190 13.13 -18.66 -5.81
N ALA A 191 12.79 -19.67 -6.61
CA ALA A 191 12.65 -19.53 -8.06
C ALA A 191 11.54 -18.53 -8.47
N LEU A 192 10.49 -18.42 -7.65
CA LEU A 192 9.36 -17.49 -7.86
C LEU A 192 9.36 -16.35 -6.82
N ASN A 193 10.54 -15.93 -6.38
CA ASN A 193 10.65 -14.82 -5.42
C ASN A 193 10.00 -13.54 -5.95
N VAL A 194 9.52 -12.69 -5.02
CA VAL A 194 8.77 -11.47 -5.37
C VAL A 194 9.52 -10.58 -6.39
N PRO A 195 10.80 -10.20 -6.19
CA PRO A 195 11.53 -9.37 -7.17
C PRO A 195 11.56 -9.98 -8.57
N ALA A 196 11.96 -11.25 -8.69
CA ALA A 196 12.07 -11.93 -9.98
C ALA A 196 10.73 -12.00 -10.71
N ALA A 197 9.64 -12.27 -10.00
CA ALA A 197 8.29 -12.31 -10.57
C ALA A 197 7.81 -10.94 -11.10
N HIS A 198 8.37 -9.84 -10.57
CA HIS A 198 8.02 -8.46 -10.97
C HIS A 198 9.02 -7.84 -11.96
N GLY A 199 9.99 -8.63 -12.45
CA GLY A 199 11.03 -8.16 -13.39
C GLY A 199 12.09 -7.29 -12.72
N LEU A 200 12.27 -7.40 -11.41
CA LEU A 200 13.25 -6.68 -10.62
C LEU A 200 14.40 -7.64 -10.27
N GLN A 201 15.54 -7.47 -10.93
CA GLN A 201 16.79 -8.20 -10.65
C GLN A 201 17.93 -7.22 -10.49
#